data_AF-A0AAX6MPZ5-F1
#
_entry.id   AF-A0AAX6MPZ5-F1
#
_cell.length_a   1.000
_cell.length_b   1.000
_cell.length_c   1.000
_cell.angle_alpha   90.00
_cell.angle_beta   90.00
_cell.angle_gamma   90.00
#
_symmetry.space_group_name_H-M   'P 1'
#
loop_
_entity.id
_entity.type
_entity.pdbx_description
1 polymer ?
#
loop_
_entity_poly.entity_id
_entity_poly.type
_entity_poly.pdbx_seq_one_letter_code
_entity_poly.pdbx_strand_id
1 'polypeptide(L)'
;MADENKTLEGTWIEEEEGGALFPGLDGSPLFEGPDILSPWRIQESEMAKKVDAIVQDDKLDEPAKIDAIAKVRGWFLGPTEIVYDFLAGEMDAEEAAAKLVAPIDETYTSADRGRAYYHGIGGMGNQLKSHSPEKALELWGTEEGWLLPNLPRFPDDESNDESDDGSDDESDYNTTEGQLWELWYGILHAAKRIPWTDTAQQERLISLVQAINARPDPPPPSPMTKSLQGNWIWQDGKVWSTLSMLGPSAREMWNEGCGCGAGWTIPEQHAWTNINAFVARLVSSGTDTGFELYGSWALMNALEDRHKDKELHSRAPAIMQATVHITVASVWLRIAGRYMWSLRTEGGGISPDLKVDLNAREKKLPWYGYYIHVGEARHCMARWDFWKRRFEQESENQDLPEEVRELARGSAEIIKGFFEEL
;
A
#
# COMPACT_ATOMS: atom_id res chain seq x y z
N MET A 1 -38.76 19.89 46.11
CA MET A 1 -37.50 19.78 46.88
C MET A 1 -36.66 18.78 46.10
N ALA A 2 -35.87 19.30 45.17
CA ALA A 2 -34.49 19.76 45.39
C ALA A 2 -33.57 18.55 45.12
N ASP A 3 -32.88 18.55 43.97
CA ASP A 3 -31.48 19.02 43.81
C ASP A 3 -30.53 17.86 44.21
N GLU A 4 -29.49 17.43 43.50
CA GLU A 4 -28.42 18.04 42.69
C GLU A 4 -27.87 16.90 41.81
N ASN A 5 -27.60 17.03 40.51
CA ASN A 5 -26.47 17.73 39.89
C ASN A 5 -25.10 17.42 40.52
N LYS A 6 -24.38 16.45 39.96
CA LYS A 6 -22.91 16.38 40.05
C LYS A 6 -22.34 15.83 38.75
N THR A 7 -22.24 16.73 37.78
CA THR A 7 -21.15 16.79 36.83
C THR A 7 -19.82 16.61 37.57
N LEU A 8 -19.09 15.54 37.23
CA LEU A 8 -17.65 15.53 37.44
C LEU A 8 -17.04 16.26 36.24
N GLU A 9 -16.87 17.57 36.40
CA GLU A 9 -15.91 18.35 35.64
C GLU A 9 -14.52 17.76 35.91
N GLY A 10 -14.08 16.88 35.02
CA GLY A 10 -12.66 16.60 34.83
C GLY A 10 -12.08 17.74 34.00
N THR A 11 -11.60 18.79 34.65
CA THR A 11 -10.69 19.76 34.06
C THR A 11 -9.41 19.03 33.68
N TRP A 12 -9.31 18.62 32.41
CA TRP A 12 -8.04 18.32 31.80
C TRP A 12 -7.35 19.65 31.54
N ILE A 13 -6.40 19.99 32.41
CA ILE A 13 -5.36 20.95 32.10
C ILE A 13 -4.55 20.30 30.98
N GLU A 14 -4.53 20.94 29.81
CA GLU A 14 -3.55 20.64 28.76
C GLU A 14 -2.15 20.92 29.35
N GLU A 15 -1.51 19.90 29.91
CA GLU A 15 -0.06 19.83 29.90
C GLU A 15 0.34 19.41 28.48
N GLU A 16 1.01 20.32 27.78
CA GLU A 16 1.70 20.06 26.52
C GLU A 16 2.74 18.95 26.72
N GLU A 17 2.34 17.68 26.61
CA GLU A 17 3.27 16.58 26.40
C GLU A 17 3.48 16.40 24.89
N GLY A 18 4.33 17.28 24.34
CA GLY A 18 5.17 16.95 23.20
C GLY A 18 6.11 15.81 23.58
N GLY A 19 5.70 14.58 23.30
CA GLY A 19 6.47 13.35 23.53
C GLY A 19 6.67 12.56 22.25
N ALA A 20 7.29 13.16 21.24
CA ALA A 20 7.89 12.39 20.15
C ALA A 20 9.07 11.61 20.74
N LEU A 21 8.98 10.28 20.75
CA LEU A 21 10.09 9.35 21.03
C LEU A 21 11.06 9.22 19.83
N PHE A 22 11.21 10.32 19.08
CA PHE A 22 12.34 10.56 18.19
C PHE A 22 12.90 11.92 18.59
N PRO A 23 14.20 12.04 18.92
CA PRO A 23 14.76 13.34 19.26
C PRO A 23 14.51 14.31 18.11
N GLY A 24 13.95 15.48 18.45
CA GLY A 24 13.89 16.61 17.54
C GLY A 24 15.25 16.84 16.92
N LEU A 25 15.31 16.85 15.59
CA LEU A 25 16.52 17.08 14.81
C LEU A 25 16.93 18.57 14.80
N ASP A 26 16.62 19.33 15.86
CA ASP A 26 17.05 20.71 16.05
C ASP A 26 18.22 20.86 17.03
N GLY A 27 18.85 19.76 17.44
CA GLY A 27 19.95 19.78 18.41
C GLY A 27 21.19 18.92 18.12
N SER A 28 21.47 18.53 16.86
CA SER A 28 22.74 17.85 16.55
C SER A 28 23.84 18.87 16.20
N PRO A 29 24.91 19.01 17.00
CA PRO A 29 25.94 20.05 16.81
C PRO A 29 26.96 19.70 15.71
N LEU A 30 26.68 18.74 14.83
CA LEU A 30 27.65 18.20 13.86
C LEU A 30 27.56 18.80 12.45
N PHE A 31 26.61 19.68 12.18
CA PHE A 31 26.42 20.27 10.84
C PHE A 31 26.13 21.78 10.91
N GLU A 32 26.93 22.52 11.68
CA GLU A 32 26.89 23.99 11.65
C GLU A 32 27.83 24.53 10.57
N GLY A 33 27.31 24.60 9.34
CA GLY A 33 27.89 25.37 8.24
C GLY A 33 26.80 25.63 7.19
N PRO A 34 26.70 26.85 6.62
CA PRO A 34 25.59 27.22 5.73
C PRO A 34 25.54 26.44 4.40
N ASP A 35 26.53 25.58 4.11
CA ASP A 35 26.71 24.90 2.82
C ASP A 35 26.87 23.36 2.91
N ILE A 36 26.69 22.73 4.08
CA ILE A 36 26.82 21.26 4.18
C ILE A 36 25.43 20.62 4.10
N LEU A 37 25.10 20.03 2.94
CA LEU A 37 23.91 19.20 2.79
C LEU A 37 23.95 18.03 3.80
N SER A 38 22.83 17.69 4.41
CA SER A 38 22.74 16.50 5.27
C SER A 38 23.05 15.23 4.47
N PRO A 39 23.59 14.16 5.10
CA PRO A 39 23.90 12.90 4.41
C PRO A 39 22.75 12.34 3.58
N TRP A 40 21.53 12.39 4.10
CA TRP A 40 20.32 11.99 3.36
C TRP A 40 20.09 12.84 2.10
N ARG A 41 20.29 14.17 2.16
CA ARG A 41 20.15 15.05 0.98
C ARG A 41 21.22 14.78 -0.08
N ILE A 42 22.43 14.41 0.35
CA ILE A 42 23.49 14.01 -0.58
C ILE A 42 23.08 12.72 -1.29
N GLN A 43 22.66 11.70 -0.53
CA GLN A 43 22.18 10.43 -1.08
C GLN A 43 21.01 10.63 -2.06
N GLU A 44 20.01 11.43 -1.68
CA GLU A 44 18.87 11.77 -2.53
C GLU A 44 19.31 12.46 -3.83
N SER A 45 20.27 13.39 -3.75
CA SER A 45 20.82 14.06 -4.94
C SER A 45 21.60 13.09 -5.84
N GLU A 46 22.35 12.15 -5.28
CA GLU A 46 23.09 11.16 -6.05
C GLU A 46 22.16 10.15 -6.73
N MET A 47 21.10 9.72 -6.02
CA MET A 47 20.03 8.90 -6.62
C MET A 47 19.34 9.64 -7.76
N ALA A 48 18.99 10.92 -7.59
CA ALA A 48 18.38 11.72 -8.64
C ALA A 48 19.25 11.79 -9.91
N LYS A 49 20.57 12.01 -9.77
CA LYS A 49 21.50 12.01 -10.92
C LYS A 49 21.54 10.66 -11.64
N LYS A 50 21.52 9.55 -10.90
CA LYS A 50 21.47 8.20 -11.49
C LYS A 50 20.17 7.97 -12.24
N VAL A 51 19.03 8.40 -11.67
CA VAL A 51 17.72 8.33 -12.32
C VAL A 51 17.71 9.18 -13.59
N ASP A 52 18.23 10.41 -13.55
CA ASP A 52 18.33 11.26 -14.74
C ASP A 52 19.16 10.60 -15.86
N ALA A 53 20.26 9.94 -15.51
CA ALA A 53 21.07 9.20 -16.47
C ALA A 53 20.30 8.03 -17.11
N ILE A 54 19.48 7.31 -16.34
CA ILE A 54 18.61 6.23 -16.85
C ILE A 54 17.55 6.80 -17.80
N VAL A 55 16.92 7.92 -17.43
CA VAL A 55 15.87 8.55 -18.23
C VAL A 55 16.39 8.99 -19.60
N GLN A 56 17.63 9.52 -19.65
CA GLN A 56 18.29 9.96 -20.87
C GLN A 56 18.93 8.82 -21.69
N ASP A 57 18.90 7.57 -21.21
CA ASP A 57 19.41 6.44 -21.97
C ASP A 57 18.39 6.00 -23.04
N ASP A 58 18.68 6.34 -24.30
CA ASP A 58 17.85 5.99 -25.46
C ASP A 58 17.92 4.49 -25.81
N LYS A 59 18.80 3.70 -25.19
CA LYS A 59 18.89 2.25 -25.40
C LYS A 59 17.89 1.47 -24.57
N LEU A 60 17.37 2.08 -23.49
CA LEU A 60 16.39 1.47 -22.62
C LEU A 60 15.00 1.86 -23.09
N ASP A 61 14.12 0.87 -23.24
CA ASP A 61 12.69 1.12 -23.34
C ASP A 61 12.13 1.50 -21.96
N GLU A 62 10.86 1.89 -21.92
CA GLU A 62 10.25 2.38 -20.68
C GLU A 62 10.19 1.31 -19.57
N PRO A 63 9.78 0.05 -19.82
CA PRO A 63 9.88 -1.01 -18.82
C PRO A 63 11.30 -1.19 -18.27
N ALA A 64 12.33 -1.19 -19.12
CA ALA A 64 13.71 -1.31 -18.66
C ALA A 64 14.18 -0.09 -17.86
N LYS A 65 13.68 1.12 -18.19
CA LYS A 65 13.91 2.33 -17.37
C LYS A 65 13.27 2.18 -15.99
N ILE A 66 12.04 1.68 -15.91
CA ILE A 66 11.34 1.41 -14.64
C ILE A 66 12.13 0.40 -13.80
N ASP A 67 12.62 -0.69 -14.40
CA ASP A 67 13.42 -1.71 -13.71
C ASP A 67 14.75 -1.13 -13.18
N ALA A 68 15.41 -0.28 -13.96
CA ALA A 68 16.65 0.37 -13.54
C ALA A 68 16.42 1.42 -12.43
N ILE A 69 15.32 2.18 -12.52
CA ILE A 69 14.94 3.17 -11.50
C ILE A 69 14.58 2.47 -10.19
N ALA A 70 13.84 1.37 -10.25
CA ALA A 70 13.49 0.58 -9.08
C ALA A 70 14.74 0.21 -8.26
N LYS A 71 15.80 -0.26 -8.92
CA LYS A 71 17.09 -0.59 -8.28
C LYS A 71 17.78 0.63 -7.66
N VAL A 72 17.69 1.79 -8.29
CA VAL A 72 18.31 3.03 -7.76
C VAL A 72 17.55 3.57 -6.56
N ARG A 73 16.21 3.48 -6.59
CA ARG A 73 15.32 3.96 -5.54
C ARG A 73 15.16 3.00 -4.37
N GLY A 74 15.53 1.73 -4.55
CA GLY A 74 15.23 0.67 -3.60
C GLY A 74 13.74 0.37 -3.56
N TRP A 75 13.06 0.39 -4.71
CA TRP A 75 11.68 -0.07 -4.77
C TRP A 75 11.63 -1.57 -4.49
N PHE A 76 10.53 -2.00 -3.88
CA PHE A 76 10.21 -3.39 -3.63
C PHE A 76 10.12 -4.14 -4.95
N LEU A 77 10.94 -5.18 -5.06
CA LEU A 77 11.03 -6.07 -6.21
C LEU A 77 10.83 -7.48 -5.69
N GLY A 78 10.13 -8.30 -6.47
CA GLY A 78 10.05 -9.75 -6.27
C GLY A 78 10.40 -10.51 -7.54
N PRO A 79 10.37 -11.85 -7.53
CA PRO A 79 10.60 -12.67 -8.70
C PRO A 79 9.53 -12.39 -9.76
N THR A 80 9.96 -12.24 -11.01
CA THR A 80 9.08 -11.80 -12.11
C THR A 80 9.10 -12.73 -13.31
N GLU A 81 9.96 -13.75 -13.31
CA GLU A 81 10.17 -14.68 -14.42
C GLU A 81 8.86 -15.35 -14.83
N ILE A 82 8.18 -16.00 -13.88
CA ILE A 82 6.90 -16.67 -14.15
C ILE A 82 5.82 -15.67 -14.58
N VAL A 83 5.80 -14.47 -13.99
CA VAL A 83 4.83 -13.42 -14.33
C VAL A 83 5.07 -12.94 -15.76
N TYR A 84 6.32 -12.79 -16.19
CA TYR A 84 6.68 -12.34 -17.53
C TYR A 84 6.45 -13.41 -18.58
N ASP A 85 6.78 -14.68 -18.30
CA ASP A 85 6.45 -15.79 -19.20
C ASP A 85 4.93 -15.89 -19.40
N PHE A 86 4.15 -15.72 -18.32
CA PHE A 86 2.70 -15.63 -18.40
C PHE A 86 2.21 -14.45 -19.23
N LEU A 87 2.75 -13.24 -19.01
CA LEU A 87 2.40 -12.04 -19.77
C LEU A 87 2.81 -12.12 -21.24
N ALA A 88 3.85 -12.88 -21.56
CA ALA A 88 4.32 -13.16 -22.91
C ALA A 88 3.47 -14.23 -23.64
N GLY A 89 2.57 -14.91 -22.91
CA GLY A 89 1.71 -15.94 -23.49
C GLY A 89 2.31 -17.33 -23.51
N GLU A 90 3.41 -17.56 -22.79
CA GLU A 90 4.08 -18.86 -22.74
C GLU A 90 3.36 -19.88 -21.86
N MET A 91 2.49 -19.41 -20.95
CA MET A 91 1.61 -20.24 -20.12
C MET A 91 0.27 -19.54 -19.85
N ASP A 92 -0.72 -20.32 -19.41
CA ASP A 92 -2.03 -19.81 -18.97
C ASP A 92 -2.02 -19.38 -17.49
N ALA A 93 -3.13 -18.80 -17.04
CA ALA A 93 -3.22 -18.20 -15.70
C ALA A 93 -3.20 -19.26 -14.60
N GLU A 94 -3.82 -20.41 -14.85
CA GLU A 94 -3.88 -21.54 -13.94
C GLU A 94 -2.50 -22.19 -13.75
N GLU A 95 -1.74 -22.38 -14.84
CA GLU A 95 -0.37 -22.89 -14.79
C GLU A 95 0.57 -21.91 -14.08
N ALA A 96 0.51 -20.62 -14.42
CA ALA A 96 1.32 -19.58 -13.77
C ALA A 96 1.01 -19.48 -12.27
N ALA A 97 -0.28 -19.43 -11.90
CA ALA A 97 -0.71 -19.42 -10.52
C ALA A 97 -0.21 -20.67 -9.77
N ALA A 98 -0.34 -21.87 -10.36
CA ALA A 98 0.14 -23.10 -9.74
C ALA A 98 1.65 -23.09 -9.48
N LYS A 99 2.45 -22.53 -10.40
CA LYS A 99 3.91 -22.41 -10.23
C LYS A 99 4.27 -21.40 -9.14
N LEU A 100 3.58 -20.25 -9.10
CA LEU A 100 3.83 -19.19 -8.12
C LEU A 100 3.47 -19.61 -6.69
N VAL A 101 2.35 -20.29 -6.51
CA VAL A 101 1.83 -20.62 -5.17
C VAL A 101 2.39 -21.91 -4.57
N ALA A 102 2.87 -22.86 -5.38
CA ALA A 102 3.38 -24.14 -4.91
C ALA A 102 4.45 -24.03 -3.80
N PRO A 103 5.50 -23.20 -3.93
CA PRO A 103 6.47 -23.04 -2.85
C PRO A 103 5.86 -22.44 -1.57
N ILE A 104 4.85 -21.58 -1.71
CA ILE A 104 4.16 -20.93 -0.59
C ILE A 104 3.25 -21.94 0.11
N ASP A 105 2.51 -22.77 -0.62
CA ASP A 105 1.69 -23.86 -0.07
C ASP A 105 2.55 -24.83 0.77
N GLU A 106 3.72 -25.21 0.24
CA GLU A 106 4.67 -26.07 0.96
C GLU A 106 5.17 -25.41 2.25
N THR A 107 5.58 -24.15 2.16
CA THR A 107 6.12 -23.39 3.29
C THR A 107 5.04 -23.15 4.36
N TYR A 108 3.82 -22.80 3.94
CA TYR A 108 2.67 -22.60 4.82
C TYR A 108 2.29 -23.89 5.57
N THR A 109 2.07 -25.00 4.85
CA THR A 109 1.63 -26.26 5.47
C THR A 109 2.72 -26.89 6.33
N SER A 110 3.99 -26.57 6.11
CA SER A 110 5.10 -27.04 6.94
C SER A 110 5.46 -26.10 8.11
N ALA A 111 4.68 -25.04 8.34
CA ALA A 111 4.98 -23.99 9.34
C ALA A 111 6.40 -23.44 9.16
N ASP A 112 6.68 -22.94 7.96
CA ASP A 112 8.00 -22.47 7.51
C ASP A 112 9.07 -23.56 7.61
N ARG A 113 8.76 -24.76 7.11
CA ARG A 113 9.63 -25.95 7.22
C ARG A 113 10.04 -26.24 8.66
N GLY A 114 9.12 -25.96 9.59
CA GLY A 114 9.28 -26.14 11.03
C GLY A 114 9.78 -24.92 11.80
N ARG A 115 10.29 -23.88 11.12
CA ARG A 115 10.85 -22.68 11.80
C ARG A 115 9.83 -21.98 12.69
N ALA A 116 8.59 -21.83 12.24
CA ALA A 116 7.57 -21.12 13.01
C ALA A 116 7.26 -21.83 14.35
N TYR A 117 7.42 -23.17 14.43
CA TYR A 117 7.34 -23.89 15.70
C TYR A 117 8.49 -23.53 16.63
N TYR A 118 9.72 -23.46 16.12
CA TYR A 118 10.90 -23.10 16.91
C TYR A 118 10.82 -21.67 17.43
N HIS A 119 10.39 -20.71 16.62
CA HIS A 119 10.18 -19.33 17.06
C HIS A 119 9.11 -19.24 18.17
N GLY A 120 8.02 -20.01 18.05
CA GLY A 120 7.03 -20.14 19.11
C GLY A 120 7.62 -20.65 20.42
N ILE A 121 8.43 -21.72 20.37
CA ILE A 121 9.11 -22.28 21.55
C ILE A 121 10.09 -21.29 22.17
N GLY A 122 10.87 -20.57 21.34
CA GLY A 122 11.79 -19.52 21.79
C GLY A 122 11.08 -18.38 22.51
N GLY A 123 9.97 -17.88 21.93
CA GLY A 123 9.11 -16.87 22.54
C GLY A 123 8.52 -17.32 23.87
N MET A 124 8.04 -18.56 23.94
CA MET A 124 7.53 -19.18 25.15
C MET A 124 8.58 -19.21 26.27
N GLY A 125 9.82 -19.63 25.98
CA GLY A 125 10.88 -19.72 26.99
C GLY A 125 11.21 -18.38 27.67
N ASN A 126 11.09 -17.27 26.93
CA ASN A 126 11.24 -15.93 27.48
C ASN A 126 10.00 -15.48 28.27
N GLN A 127 8.81 -15.82 27.80
CA GLN A 127 7.55 -15.42 28.44
C GLN A 127 7.20 -16.22 29.69
N LEU A 128 7.56 -17.51 29.76
CA LEU A 128 7.39 -18.34 30.96
C LEU A 128 8.12 -17.78 32.19
N LYS A 129 9.20 -17.01 31.98
CA LYS A 129 9.92 -16.32 33.07
C LYS A 129 9.16 -15.11 33.62
N SER A 130 8.23 -14.56 32.83
CA SER A 130 7.58 -13.26 33.07
C SER A 130 6.07 -13.36 33.29
N HIS A 131 5.46 -14.49 32.94
CA HIS A 131 4.02 -14.71 33.05
C HIS A 131 3.67 -15.71 34.15
N SER A 132 2.46 -15.56 34.73
CA SER A 132 1.95 -16.57 35.65
C SER A 132 1.68 -17.89 34.91
N PRO A 133 1.67 -19.04 35.60
CA PRO A 133 1.37 -20.33 35.00
C PRO A 133 0.03 -20.35 34.23
N GLU A 134 -0.98 -19.65 34.72
CA GLU A 134 -2.29 -19.56 34.08
C GLU A 134 -2.22 -18.77 32.76
N LYS A 135 -1.47 -17.66 32.76
CA LYS A 135 -1.28 -16.85 31.55
C LYS A 135 -0.42 -17.57 30.51
N ALA A 136 0.56 -18.34 30.95
CA ALA A 136 1.36 -19.18 30.07
C ALA A 136 0.53 -20.31 29.43
N LEU A 137 -0.32 -20.97 30.21
CA LEU A 137 -1.25 -22.00 29.71
C LEU A 137 -2.25 -21.43 28.69
N GLU A 138 -2.74 -20.21 28.92
CA GLU A 138 -3.62 -19.49 27.98
C GLU A 138 -2.93 -19.22 26.63
N LEU A 139 -1.70 -18.68 26.66
CA LEU A 139 -0.97 -18.27 25.47
C LEU A 139 -0.34 -19.44 24.70
N TRP A 140 0.18 -20.44 25.43
CA TRP A 140 1.04 -21.47 24.85
C TRP A 140 0.44 -22.88 24.89
N GLY A 141 -0.65 -23.11 25.63
CA GLY A 141 -1.27 -24.43 25.79
C GLY A 141 -0.61 -25.25 26.90
N THR A 142 -0.77 -26.58 26.89
CA THR A 142 -0.17 -27.47 27.92
C THR A 142 1.30 -27.80 27.62
N GLU A 143 2.09 -28.13 28.65
CA GLU A 143 3.51 -28.54 28.52
C GLU A 143 3.76 -29.65 27.47
N GLU A 144 2.84 -30.60 27.35
CA GLU A 144 2.89 -31.66 26.33
C GLU A 144 2.67 -31.14 24.90
N GLY A 145 1.93 -30.05 24.75
CA GLY A 145 1.75 -29.34 23.47
C GLY A 145 2.96 -28.47 23.10
N TRP A 146 3.85 -28.18 24.05
CA TRP A 146 5.07 -27.38 23.84
C TRP A 146 6.24 -28.26 23.37
N LEU A 147 6.32 -29.47 23.92
CA LEU A 147 7.40 -30.43 23.68
C LEU A 147 6.97 -31.44 22.62
N LEU A 148 6.77 -30.99 21.38
CA LEU A 148 6.48 -31.90 20.29
C LEU A 148 7.75 -32.68 19.91
N PRO A 149 7.86 -33.98 20.25
CA PRO A 149 9.10 -34.74 20.09
C PRO A 149 9.41 -35.10 18.62
N ASN A 150 8.52 -34.74 17.70
CA ASN A 150 8.58 -35.04 16.27
C ASN A 150 8.55 -33.77 15.39
N LEU A 151 8.87 -32.59 15.94
CA LEU A 151 9.07 -31.42 15.07
C LEU A 151 10.20 -31.72 14.07
N PRO A 152 10.06 -31.31 12.79
CA PRO A 152 11.16 -31.40 11.84
C PRO A 152 12.39 -30.74 12.46
N ARG A 153 13.52 -31.46 12.53
CA ARG A 153 14.79 -30.85 12.91
C ARG A 153 15.07 -29.71 11.93
N PHE A 154 15.51 -28.57 12.45
CA PHE A 154 15.98 -27.45 11.63
C PHE A 154 16.90 -28.01 10.52
N PRO A 155 16.58 -27.79 9.24
CA PRO A 155 17.49 -28.16 8.16
C PRO A 155 18.73 -27.28 8.30
N ASP A 156 19.81 -27.91 8.76
CA ASP A 156 21.20 -27.49 8.67
C ASP A 156 21.53 -26.02 9.00
N ASP A 157 21.78 -25.82 10.28
CA ASP A 157 22.88 -25.01 10.85
C ASP A 157 24.27 -25.59 10.42
N GLU A 158 24.46 -25.95 9.15
CA GLU A 158 25.78 -26.28 8.59
C GLU A 158 26.50 -25.04 8.03
N SER A 159 25.82 -23.90 7.93
CA SER A 159 26.44 -22.58 7.81
C SER A 159 26.46 -21.89 9.17
N ASN A 160 27.27 -22.42 10.07
CA ASN A 160 27.66 -21.74 11.31
C ASN A 160 28.60 -20.58 10.95
N ASP A 161 28.10 -19.59 10.20
CA ASP A 161 28.76 -18.31 10.03
C ASP A 161 28.20 -17.40 11.13
N GLU A 162 28.91 -17.35 12.26
CA GLU A 162 28.70 -16.39 13.35
C GLU A 162 29.04 -14.95 12.91
N SER A 163 28.72 -14.58 11.68
CA SER A 163 28.71 -13.21 11.19
C SER A 163 27.26 -12.73 11.09
N ASP A 164 26.61 -12.63 12.25
CA ASP A 164 25.49 -11.71 12.46
C ASP A 164 26.08 -10.28 12.33
N ASP A 165 26.31 -9.85 11.09
CA ASP A 165 26.79 -8.51 10.74
C ASP A 165 25.62 -7.53 10.49
N GLY A 166 24.39 -7.95 10.78
CA GLY A 166 23.19 -7.15 10.57
C GLY A 166 22.87 -6.88 9.10
N SER A 167 23.42 -7.65 8.15
CA SER A 167 22.89 -7.66 6.78
C SER A 167 21.54 -8.38 6.75
N ASP A 168 20.54 -7.76 6.12
CA ASP A 168 19.19 -8.29 5.94
C ASP A 168 19.26 -9.73 5.39
N ASP A 169 18.99 -10.68 6.29
CA ASP A 169 19.41 -12.07 6.19
C ASP A 169 18.52 -12.83 5.19
N GLU A 170 19.12 -13.67 4.35
CA GLU A 170 18.48 -14.52 3.33
C GLU A 170 17.41 -15.49 3.96
N SER A 171 17.33 -15.52 5.29
CA SER A 171 16.39 -16.31 6.10
C SER A 171 14.95 -15.77 6.11
N ASP A 172 14.73 -14.45 6.01
CA ASP A 172 13.38 -13.88 6.16
C ASP A 172 12.48 -14.17 4.95
N TYR A 173 13.07 -14.21 3.75
CA TYR A 173 12.41 -14.60 2.49
C TYR A 173 12.05 -16.09 2.41
N ASN A 174 12.58 -16.90 3.32
CA ASN A 174 12.32 -18.32 3.39
C ASN A 174 11.13 -18.69 4.30
N THR A 175 10.41 -17.68 4.80
CA THR A 175 9.14 -17.84 5.52
C THR A 175 7.95 -17.75 4.57
N THR A 176 6.78 -18.22 5.02
CA THR A 176 5.53 -18.06 4.26
C THR A 176 5.24 -16.58 4.03
N GLU A 177 5.39 -15.75 5.06
CA GLU A 177 5.19 -14.31 4.96
C GLU A 177 6.14 -13.68 3.93
N GLY A 178 7.43 -13.99 4.02
CA GLY A 178 8.45 -13.50 3.09
C GLY A 178 8.15 -13.89 1.63
N GLN A 179 7.76 -15.14 1.38
CA GLN A 179 7.40 -15.57 0.02
C GLN A 179 6.10 -14.90 -0.49
N LEU A 180 5.14 -14.62 0.40
CA LEU A 180 3.95 -13.86 0.04
C LEU A 180 4.30 -12.40 -0.32
N TRP A 181 5.22 -11.76 0.41
CA TRP A 181 5.75 -10.45 0.03
C TRP A 181 6.39 -10.49 -1.36
N GLU A 182 7.30 -11.43 -1.61
CA GLU A 182 7.98 -11.59 -2.90
C GLU A 182 7.00 -11.82 -4.06
N LEU A 183 5.98 -12.66 -3.87
CA LEU A 183 4.92 -12.89 -4.85
C LEU A 183 4.23 -11.58 -5.25
N TRP A 184 3.76 -10.83 -4.24
CA TRP A 184 2.99 -9.62 -4.50
C TRP A 184 3.87 -8.49 -5.02
N TYR A 185 5.10 -8.34 -4.55
CA TYR A 185 6.06 -7.40 -5.11
C TYR A 185 6.38 -7.70 -6.56
N GLY A 186 6.53 -8.98 -6.94
CA GLY A 186 6.71 -9.38 -8.33
C GLY A 186 5.53 -8.99 -9.23
N ILE A 187 4.30 -9.30 -8.80
CA ILE A 187 3.07 -8.96 -9.55
C ILE A 187 2.87 -7.44 -9.64
N LEU A 188 3.01 -6.72 -8.53
CA LEU A 188 2.80 -5.27 -8.47
C LEU A 188 3.89 -4.52 -9.25
N HIS A 189 5.14 -4.98 -9.22
CA HIS A 189 6.20 -4.43 -10.05
C HIS A 189 5.96 -4.70 -11.55
N ALA A 190 5.46 -5.89 -11.91
CA ALA A 190 5.03 -6.16 -13.27
C ALA A 190 3.93 -5.18 -13.73
N ALA A 191 2.96 -4.86 -12.85
CA ALA A 191 1.92 -3.88 -13.14
C ALA A 191 2.46 -2.47 -13.41
N LYS A 192 3.52 -2.03 -12.72
CA LYS A 192 4.19 -0.74 -12.99
C LYS A 192 4.72 -0.64 -14.42
N ARG A 193 5.19 -1.74 -14.99
CA ARG A 193 5.80 -1.80 -16.33
C ARG A 193 4.78 -1.76 -17.46
N ILE A 194 3.53 -2.13 -17.18
CA ILE A 194 2.47 -2.20 -18.19
C ILE A 194 1.76 -0.84 -18.25
N PRO A 195 1.79 -0.11 -19.38
CA PRO A 195 1.07 1.15 -19.51
C PRO A 195 -0.41 1.00 -19.14
N TRP A 196 -0.96 1.93 -18.37
CA TRP A 196 -2.36 1.89 -17.92
C TRP A 196 -3.38 1.87 -19.08
N THR A 197 -2.96 2.37 -20.24
CA THR A 197 -3.72 2.36 -21.50
C THR A 197 -3.74 0.99 -22.18
N ASP A 198 -2.74 0.13 -21.92
CA ASP A 198 -2.71 -1.25 -22.40
C ASP A 198 -3.66 -2.11 -21.54
N THR A 199 -4.95 -1.97 -21.84
CA THR A 199 -6.02 -2.67 -21.13
C THR A 199 -5.86 -4.20 -21.29
N ALA A 200 -5.35 -4.68 -22.42
CA ALA A 200 -5.23 -6.12 -22.66
C ALA A 200 -4.21 -6.76 -21.71
N GLN A 201 -3.01 -6.18 -21.60
CA GLN A 201 -1.98 -6.69 -20.69
C GLN A 201 -2.33 -6.45 -19.22
N GLN A 202 -2.98 -5.31 -18.90
CA GLN A 202 -3.48 -5.05 -17.55
C GLN A 202 -4.51 -6.10 -17.12
N GLU A 203 -5.52 -6.38 -17.94
CA GLU A 203 -6.53 -7.42 -17.66
C GLU A 203 -5.94 -8.83 -17.63
N ARG A 204 -4.90 -9.10 -18.44
CA ARG A 204 -4.16 -10.36 -18.36
C ARG A 204 -3.49 -10.54 -16.99
N LEU A 205 -2.89 -9.49 -16.44
CA LEU A 205 -2.32 -9.57 -15.08
C LEU A 205 -3.40 -9.73 -14.01
N ILE A 206 -4.59 -9.11 -14.19
CA ILE A 206 -5.74 -9.31 -13.29
C ILE A 206 -6.20 -10.77 -13.30
N SER A 207 -6.24 -11.43 -14.46
CA SER A 207 -6.66 -12.83 -14.54
C SER A 207 -5.70 -13.77 -13.81
N LEU A 208 -4.41 -13.44 -13.72
CA LEU A 208 -3.46 -14.18 -12.88
C LEU A 208 -3.81 -14.04 -11.38
N VAL A 209 -4.11 -12.83 -10.90
CA VAL A 209 -4.51 -12.62 -9.50
C VAL A 209 -5.82 -13.34 -9.20
N GLN A 210 -6.78 -13.33 -10.13
CA GLN A 210 -8.03 -14.07 -10.00
C GLN A 210 -7.80 -15.58 -9.96
N ALA A 211 -6.89 -16.10 -10.80
CA ALA A 211 -6.52 -17.52 -10.78
C ALA A 211 -5.87 -17.91 -9.46
N ILE A 212 -5.04 -17.05 -8.86
CA ILE A 212 -4.49 -17.23 -7.51
C ILE A 212 -5.63 -17.22 -6.47
N ASN A 213 -6.52 -16.23 -6.49
CA ASN A 213 -7.65 -16.10 -5.55
C ASN A 213 -8.59 -17.32 -5.59
N ALA A 214 -8.78 -17.91 -6.78
CA ALA A 214 -9.67 -19.06 -6.98
C ALA A 214 -9.09 -20.38 -6.43
N ARG A 215 -7.84 -20.40 -5.97
CA ARG A 215 -7.21 -21.62 -5.44
C ARG A 215 -7.76 -21.99 -4.06
N PRO A 216 -7.81 -23.30 -3.74
CA PRO A 216 -8.12 -23.72 -2.39
C PRO A 216 -7.00 -23.26 -1.44
N ASP A 217 -7.37 -22.78 -0.26
CA ASP A 217 -6.39 -22.48 0.79
C ASP A 217 -5.61 -23.75 1.18
N PRO A 218 -4.29 -23.66 1.39
CA PRO A 218 -3.48 -24.79 1.80
C PRO A 218 -3.90 -25.29 3.19
N PRO A 219 -3.77 -26.61 3.46
CA PRO A 219 -4.13 -27.15 4.76
C PRO A 219 -3.24 -26.54 5.86
N PRO A 220 -3.79 -26.31 7.06
CA PRO A 220 -3.02 -25.78 8.18
C PRO A 220 -1.88 -26.74 8.57
N PRO A 221 -0.78 -26.23 9.14
CA PRO A 221 0.26 -27.06 9.73
C PRO A 221 -0.26 -28.10 10.69
N SER A 222 0.35 -29.28 10.64
CA SER A 222 0.08 -30.38 11.57
C SER A 222 1.37 -30.75 12.31
N PRO A 223 1.43 -30.56 13.64
CA PRO A 223 0.33 -30.12 14.52
C PRO A 223 0.10 -28.60 14.52
N MET A 224 -1.15 -28.16 14.64
CA MET A 224 -1.47 -26.73 14.82
C MET A 224 -1.34 -26.34 16.30
N THR A 225 -0.21 -25.74 16.68
CA THR A 225 0.07 -25.33 18.07
C THR A 225 -0.68 -24.05 18.45
N LYS A 226 -0.81 -23.78 19.76
CA LYS A 226 -1.41 -22.52 20.26
C LYS A 226 -0.67 -21.28 19.77
N SER A 227 0.66 -21.36 19.70
CA SER A 227 1.49 -20.28 19.13
C SER A 227 1.15 -19.99 17.67
N LEU A 228 0.95 -21.02 16.84
CA LEU A 228 0.57 -20.83 15.44
C LEU A 228 -0.85 -20.31 15.30
N GLN A 229 -1.78 -20.75 16.15
CA GLN A 229 -3.15 -20.19 16.19
C GLN A 229 -3.17 -18.70 16.51
N GLY A 230 -2.18 -18.19 17.25
CA GLY A 230 -2.01 -16.77 17.54
C GLY A 230 -1.11 -16.03 16.56
N ASN A 231 -0.51 -16.72 15.58
CA ASN A 231 0.32 -16.08 14.56
C ASN A 231 -0.59 -15.61 13.41
N TRP A 232 -0.45 -14.34 13.03
CA TRP A 232 -1.31 -13.69 12.06
C TRP A 232 -1.35 -14.34 10.66
N ILE A 233 -0.30 -15.07 10.25
CA ILE A 233 -0.28 -15.82 8.99
C ILE A 233 -1.20 -17.05 9.05
N TRP A 234 -1.20 -17.78 10.18
CA TRP A 234 -1.95 -19.04 10.32
C TRP A 234 -3.28 -18.91 11.06
N GLN A 235 -3.53 -17.79 11.77
CA GLN A 235 -4.67 -17.61 12.67
C GLN A 235 -6.02 -17.82 11.95
N ASP A 236 -6.14 -17.35 10.71
CA ASP A 236 -7.39 -17.34 9.95
C ASP A 236 -7.52 -18.58 9.06
N GLY A 237 -6.43 -19.34 8.88
CA GLY A 237 -6.39 -20.51 8.00
C GLY A 237 -6.59 -20.19 6.52
N LYS A 238 -6.49 -18.92 6.12
CA LYS A 238 -6.76 -18.43 4.76
C LYS A 238 -5.53 -17.73 4.19
N VAL A 239 -5.19 -18.07 2.95
CA VAL A 239 -4.05 -17.52 2.24
C VAL A 239 -4.51 -16.97 0.90
N TRP A 240 -5.12 -17.81 0.07
CA TRP A 240 -5.50 -17.47 -1.30
C TRP A 240 -6.87 -16.83 -1.36
N SER A 241 -7.84 -17.36 -0.60
CA SER A 241 -9.22 -16.84 -0.59
C SER A 241 -9.35 -15.41 -0.05
N THR A 242 -8.31 -14.93 0.63
CA THR A 242 -8.19 -13.57 1.18
C THR A 242 -7.06 -12.76 0.56
N LEU A 243 -6.32 -13.33 -0.40
CA LEU A 243 -5.13 -12.73 -0.99
C LEU A 243 -4.17 -12.18 0.08
N SER A 244 -3.86 -13.01 1.08
CA SER A 244 -3.04 -12.64 2.23
C SER A 244 -1.75 -11.97 1.77
N MET A 245 -1.39 -10.86 2.42
CA MET A 245 -0.27 -9.96 2.10
C MET A 245 -0.43 -9.05 0.86
N LEU A 246 -1.45 -9.22 0.01
CA LEU A 246 -1.66 -8.30 -1.11
C LEU A 246 -1.95 -6.88 -0.61
N GLY A 247 -2.76 -6.74 0.45
CA GLY A 247 -3.08 -5.46 1.08
C GLY A 247 -1.86 -4.66 1.53
N PRO A 248 -1.04 -5.20 2.46
CA PRO A 248 0.23 -4.60 2.87
C PRO A 248 1.18 -4.33 1.68
N SER A 249 1.33 -5.27 0.75
CA SER A 249 2.19 -5.11 -0.44
C SER A 249 1.75 -3.96 -1.33
N ALA A 250 0.45 -3.83 -1.58
CA ALA A 250 -0.12 -2.73 -2.34
C ALA A 250 0.08 -1.39 -1.61
N ARG A 251 0.05 -1.37 -0.26
CA ARG A 251 0.28 -0.15 0.52
C ARG A 251 1.72 0.34 0.42
N GLU A 252 2.67 -0.58 0.51
CA GLU A 252 4.09 -0.26 0.37
C GLU A 252 4.40 0.20 -1.06
N MET A 253 3.92 -0.53 -2.06
CA MET A 253 4.00 -0.12 -3.46
C MET A 253 3.33 1.25 -3.69
N TRP A 254 2.28 1.59 -2.92
CA TRP A 254 1.65 2.89 -2.99
C TRP A 254 2.56 4.03 -2.51
N ASN A 255 3.35 3.77 -1.48
CA ASN A 255 4.31 4.73 -0.95
C ASN A 255 5.50 4.96 -1.89
N GLU A 256 5.68 4.14 -2.93
CA GLU A 256 6.69 4.36 -3.97
C GLU A 256 6.27 5.38 -5.03
N GLY A 257 5.13 6.05 -4.85
CA GLY A 257 4.68 7.12 -5.73
C GLY A 257 5.54 8.38 -5.67
N CYS A 258 5.31 9.26 -6.66
CA CYS A 258 5.97 10.56 -6.76
C CYS A 258 5.78 11.40 -5.48
N GLY A 259 6.88 11.93 -4.91
CA GLY A 259 6.83 12.76 -3.69
C GLY A 259 6.85 11.97 -2.37
N CYS A 260 6.96 10.64 -2.44
CA CYS A 260 7.22 9.79 -1.28
C CYS A 260 8.46 8.92 -1.53
N GLY A 261 8.32 7.76 -2.17
CA GLY A 261 9.42 6.86 -2.53
C GLY A 261 9.99 7.05 -3.95
N ALA A 262 9.35 7.87 -4.79
CA ALA A 262 9.85 8.21 -6.12
C ALA A 262 10.07 9.71 -6.33
N GLY A 263 10.92 10.01 -7.31
CA GLY A 263 11.04 11.32 -7.90
C GLY A 263 9.87 11.64 -8.83
N TRP A 264 10.13 12.55 -9.76
CA TRP A 264 9.11 13.13 -10.63
C TRP A 264 9.44 12.99 -12.12
N THR A 265 10.32 12.06 -12.48
CA THR A 265 10.63 11.81 -13.89
C THR A 265 9.46 11.12 -14.59
N ILE A 266 9.37 11.25 -15.93
CA ILE A 266 8.25 10.66 -16.69
C ILE A 266 8.07 9.16 -16.43
N PRO A 267 9.13 8.32 -16.43
CA PRO A 267 8.97 6.89 -16.11
C PRO A 267 8.47 6.64 -14.68
N GLU A 268 8.86 7.46 -13.69
CA GLU A 268 8.35 7.36 -12.31
C GLU A 268 6.86 7.73 -12.25
N GLN A 269 6.43 8.77 -12.98
CA GLN A 269 5.03 9.16 -13.09
C GLN A 269 4.19 8.08 -13.77
N HIS A 270 4.70 7.49 -14.84
CA HIS A 270 4.02 6.41 -15.56
C HIS A 270 3.94 5.14 -14.72
N ALA A 271 5.03 4.69 -14.09
CA ALA A 271 5.02 3.56 -13.17
C ALA A 271 3.95 3.74 -12.08
N TRP A 272 3.88 4.95 -11.51
CA TRP A 272 2.88 5.28 -10.49
C TRP A 272 1.44 5.25 -11.02
N THR A 273 1.21 5.77 -12.23
CA THR A 273 -0.12 5.74 -12.87
C THR A 273 -0.53 4.32 -13.25
N ASN A 274 0.41 3.50 -13.72
CA ASN A 274 0.20 2.12 -14.16
C ASN A 274 -0.23 1.22 -12.99
N ILE A 275 0.46 1.30 -11.85
CA ILE A 275 0.06 0.52 -10.67
C ILE A 275 -1.29 0.96 -10.12
N ASN A 276 -1.59 2.26 -10.15
CA ASN A 276 -2.91 2.78 -9.78
C ASN A 276 -4.01 2.22 -10.68
N ALA A 277 -3.77 2.14 -11.99
CA ALA A 277 -4.72 1.55 -12.92
C ALA A 277 -4.96 0.06 -12.64
N PHE A 278 -3.89 -0.68 -12.37
CA PHE A 278 -3.98 -2.09 -12.01
C PHE A 278 -4.82 -2.31 -10.75
N VAL A 279 -4.52 -1.58 -9.68
CA VAL A 279 -5.27 -1.68 -8.42
C VAL A 279 -6.73 -1.25 -8.62
N ALA A 280 -7.00 -0.21 -9.42
CA ALA A 280 -8.36 0.16 -9.79
C ALA A 280 -9.11 -0.96 -10.52
N ARG A 281 -8.43 -1.76 -11.35
CA ARG A 281 -9.04 -2.93 -12.02
C ARG A 281 -9.30 -4.08 -11.06
N LEU A 282 -8.45 -4.29 -10.05
CA LEU A 282 -8.74 -5.25 -8.98
C LEU A 282 -10.05 -4.88 -8.26
N VAL A 283 -10.24 -3.60 -7.98
CA VAL A 283 -11.49 -3.06 -7.40
C VAL A 283 -12.68 -3.24 -8.34
N SER A 284 -12.53 -2.81 -9.60
CA SER A 284 -13.64 -2.87 -10.57
C SER A 284 -14.06 -4.29 -10.92
N SER A 285 -13.15 -5.26 -10.84
CA SER A 285 -13.45 -6.68 -11.09
C SER A 285 -14.07 -7.39 -9.89
N GLY A 286 -14.08 -6.74 -8.71
CA GLY A 286 -14.50 -7.37 -7.45
C GLY A 286 -13.52 -8.41 -6.91
N THR A 287 -12.29 -8.45 -7.46
CA THR A 287 -11.22 -9.35 -6.98
C THR A 287 -10.74 -8.93 -5.59
N ASP A 288 -10.70 -7.62 -5.34
CA ASP A 288 -10.49 -7.03 -4.02
C ASP A 288 -11.46 -5.85 -3.82
N THR A 289 -12.06 -5.74 -2.64
CA THR A 289 -13.02 -4.67 -2.30
C THR A 289 -12.56 -3.78 -1.14
N GLY A 290 -11.27 -3.81 -0.80
CA GLY A 290 -10.66 -2.95 0.23
C GLY A 290 -9.75 -1.85 -0.35
N PHE A 291 -9.40 -1.94 -1.64
CA PHE A 291 -8.55 -0.95 -2.30
C PHE A 291 -9.26 0.31 -2.84
N GLU A 292 -10.58 0.44 -2.70
CA GLU A 292 -11.31 1.66 -3.05
C GLU A 292 -10.85 2.90 -2.25
N LEU A 293 -10.27 2.66 -1.08
CA LEU A 293 -9.61 3.68 -0.27
C LEU A 293 -8.52 4.41 -1.07
N TYR A 294 -7.79 3.69 -1.92
CA TYR A 294 -6.71 4.26 -2.72
C TYR A 294 -7.23 5.20 -3.79
N GLY A 295 -8.35 4.86 -4.44
CA GLY A 295 -9.06 5.77 -5.33
C GLY A 295 -9.57 7.02 -4.62
N SER A 296 -10.02 6.88 -3.38
CA SER A 296 -10.44 8.02 -2.55
C SER A 296 -9.25 8.94 -2.23
N TRP A 297 -8.10 8.38 -1.87
CA TRP A 297 -6.86 9.14 -1.66
C TRP A 297 -6.36 9.81 -2.94
N ALA A 298 -6.46 9.15 -4.11
CA ALA A 298 -6.12 9.75 -5.38
C ALA A 298 -6.98 11.01 -5.67
N LEU A 299 -8.29 10.92 -5.44
CA LEU A 299 -9.20 12.06 -5.60
C LEU A 299 -8.89 13.20 -4.61
N MET A 300 -8.55 12.85 -3.36
CA MET A 300 -8.12 13.82 -2.34
C MET A 300 -6.85 14.57 -2.77
N ASN A 301 -5.80 13.82 -3.11
CA ASN A 301 -4.50 14.38 -3.51
C ASN A 301 -4.60 15.28 -4.75
N ALA A 302 -5.55 14.98 -5.65
CA ALA A 302 -5.77 15.76 -6.87
C ALA A 302 -6.64 17.01 -6.65
N LEU A 303 -7.71 16.90 -5.85
CA LEU A 303 -8.81 17.87 -5.87
C LEU A 303 -8.98 18.64 -4.57
N GLU A 304 -8.54 18.08 -3.45
CA GLU A 304 -8.73 18.62 -2.10
C GLU A 304 -7.46 19.19 -1.49
N ASP A 305 -6.32 18.58 -1.81
CA ASP A 305 -5.02 19.02 -1.30
C ASP A 305 -4.49 20.21 -2.07
N ARG A 306 -3.59 20.96 -1.42
CA ARG A 306 -2.90 22.07 -2.05
C ARG A 306 -1.54 21.59 -2.55
N HIS A 307 -1.33 21.65 -3.86
CA HIS A 307 0.01 21.50 -4.43
C HIS A 307 0.83 22.75 -4.12
N LYS A 308 2.00 22.57 -3.51
CA LYS A 308 2.89 23.68 -3.12
C LYS A 308 4.26 23.48 -3.74
N ASP A 309 4.89 24.57 -4.12
CA ASP A 309 6.29 24.56 -4.54
C ASP A 309 7.18 24.30 -3.31
N LYS A 310 8.09 23.32 -3.44
CA LYS A 310 9.20 23.05 -2.49
C LYS A 310 8.76 22.74 -1.05
N GLU A 311 7.97 21.67 -0.87
CA GLU A 311 7.85 21.05 0.45
C GLU A 311 9.08 20.19 0.77
N LEU A 312 9.31 19.89 2.07
CA LEU A 312 10.46 19.13 2.56
C LEU A 312 10.64 17.76 1.87
N HIS A 313 9.55 17.21 1.32
CA HIS A 313 9.48 15.94 0.59
C HIS A 313 9.07 16.08 -0.89
N SER A 314 8.85 17.31 -1.39
CA SER A 314 8.44 17.55 -2.78
C SER A 314 9.26 18.66 -3.44
N ARG A 315 10.21 18.24 -4.30
CA ARG A 315 11.02 19.16 -5.13
C ARG A 315 10.39 19.48 -6.49
N ALA A 316 9.22 18.92 -6.80
CA ALA A 316 8.55 19.22 -8.06
C ALA A 316 7.74 20.52 -8.01
N PRO A 317 7.69 21.28 -9.11
CA PRO A 317 6.74 22.38 -9.26
C PRO A 317 5.31 21.93 -9.00
N ALA A 318 4.49 22.80 -8.40
CA ALA A 318 3.09 22.49 -8.08
C ALA A 318 2.30 21.98 -9.30
N ILE A 319 2.57 22.51 -10.49
CA ILE A 319 1.90 22.09 -11.73
C ILE A 319 2.21 20.64 -12.14
N MET A 320 3.42 20.17 -11.84
CA MET A 320 3.83 18.79 -12.10
C MET A 320 3.16 17.83 -11.10
N GLN A 321 3.06 18.24 -9.83
CA GLN A 321 2.29 17.49 -8.83
C GLN A 321 0.81 17.37 -9.23
N ALA A 322 0.20 18.50 -9.62
CA ALA A 322 -1.18 18.53 -10.09
C ALA A 322 -1.37 17.62 -11.33
N THR A 323 -0.45 17.68 -12.29
CA THR A 323 -0.46 16.82 -13.50
C THR A 323 -0.56 15.34 -13.16
N VAL A 324 0.31 14.84 -12.28
CA VAL A 324 0.34 13.43 -11.87
C VAL A 324 -0.92 13.07 -11.10
N HIS A 325 -1.28 13.86 -10.08
CA HIS A 325 -2.40 13.54 -9.21
C HIS A 325 -3.75 13.56 -9.98
N ILE A 326 -3.97 14.55 -10.85
CA ILE A 326 -5.16 14.61 -11.70
C ILE A 326 -5.20 13.39 -12.63
N THR A 327 -4.08 13.03 -13.26
CA THR A 327 -4.00 11.86 -14.14
C THR A 327 -4.39 10.59 -13.40
N VAL A 328 -3.80 10.34 -12.22
CA VAL A 328 -4.09 9.17 -11.38
C VAL A 328 -5.55 9.15 -10.93
N ALA A 329 -6.09 10.28 -10.46
CA ALA A 329 -7.49 10.38 -10.05
C ALA A 329 -8.46 10.12 -11.22
N SER A 330 -8.14 10.61 -12.42
CA SER A 330 -8.90 10.35 -13.64
C SER A 330 -8.87 8.86 -14.05
N VAL A 331 -7.73 8.20 -13.90
CA VAL A 331 -7.60 6.75 -14.15
C VAL A 331 -8.50 5.96 -13.19
N TRP A 332 -8.48 6.28 -11.90
CA TRP A 332 -9.37 5.66 -10.91
C TRP A 332 -10.85 5.82 -11.26
N LEU A 333 -11.28 7.03 -11.63
CA LEU A 333 -12.67 7.28 -12.01
C LEU A 333 -13.10 6.50 -13.26
N ARG A 334 -12.22 6.40 -14.26
CA ARG A 334 -12.52 5.69 -15.50
C ARG A 334 -12.66 4.20 -15.31
N ILE A 335 -11.87 3.62 -14.40
CA ILE A 335 -11.83 2.18 -14.19
C ILE A 335 -12.80 1.77 -13.09
N ALA A 336 -12.67 2.34 -11.89
CA ALA A 336 -13.41 1.93 -10.70
C ALA A 336 -14.46 2.96 -10.23
N GLY A 337 -14.63 4.09 -10.94
CA GLY A 337 -15.49 5.18 -10.49
C GLY A 337 -16.94 4.76 -10.25
N ARG A 338 -17.49 3.85 -11.06
CA ARG A 338 -18.86 3.33 -10.88
C ARG A 338 -18.98 2.50 -9.60
N TYR A 339 -17.98 1.65 -9.32
CA TYR A 339 -17.93 0.90 -8.07
C TYR A 339 -17.83 1.85 -6.87
N MET A 340 -16.92 2.82 -6.92
CA MET A 340 -16.74 3.81 -5.86
C MET A 340 -18.01 4.65 -5.62
N TRP A 341 -18.73 5.02 -6.68
CA TRP A 341 -20.01 5.71 -6.60
C TRP A 341 -21.12 4.85 -5.96
N SER A 342 -21.07 3.53 -6.13
CA SER A 342 -22.02 2.60 -5.49
C SER A 342 -21.89 2.60 -3.96
N LEU A 343 -20.72 3.00 -3.43
CA LEU A 343 -20.44 3.12 -2.00
C LEU A 343 -20.90 4.45 -1.41
N ARG A 344 -21.51 5.33 -2.23
CA ARG A 344 -21.97 6.64 -1.78
C ARG A 344 -22.95 6.52 -0.62
N THR A 345 -22.87 7.49 0.28
CA THR A 345 -23.80 7.61 1.40
C THR A 345 -24.73 8.80 1.17
N GLU A 346 -26.04 8.53 1.23
CA GLU A 346 -27.09 9.56 1.15
C GLU A 346 -27.39 10.19 2.52
N GLY A 347 -26.93 9.56 3.61
CA GLY A 347 -26.93 10.06 4.98
C GLY A 347 -25.52 10.06 5.57
N GLY A 348 -25.26 10.89 6.59
CA GLY A 348 -23.94 10.93 7.24
C GLY A 348 -23.51 12.27 7.81
N GLY A 349 -24.42 12.98 8.49
CA GLY A 349 -24.13 14.30 9.11
C GLY A 349 -23.85 15.46 8.13
N ILE A 350 -23.58 15.18 6.86
CA ILE A 350 -23.35 16.16 5.79
C ILE A 350 -24.58 16.20 4.88
N SER A 351 -25.16 17.39 4.70
CA SER A 351 -26.26 17.59 3.76
C SER A 351 -25.81 17.29 2.31
N PRO A 352 -26.55 16.48 1.53
CA PRO A 352 -26.27 16.26 0.12
C PRO A 352 -26.23 17.56 -0.72
N ASP A 353 -26.98 18.58 -0.31
CA ASP A 353 -27.07 19.87 -0.99
C ASP A 353 -25.98 20.87 -0.57
N LEU A 354 -25.03 20.46 0.29
CA LEU A 354 -23.97 21.34 0.77
C LEU A 354 -23.07 21.81 -0.38
N LYS A 355 -23.15 23.09 -0.73
CA LYS A 355 -22.27 23.72 -1.71
C LYS A 355 -21.00 24.24 -1.04
N VAL A 356 -19.91 23.50 -1.23
CA VAL A 356 -18.57 23.86 -0.76
C VAL A 356 -17.89 24.82 -1.73
N ASP A 357 -17.18 25.81 -1.18
CA ASP A 357 -16.32 26.75 -1.93
C ASP A 357 -15.15 26.00 -2.59
N LEU A 358 -14.97 26.19 -3.90
CA LEU A 358 -13.90 25.57 -4.67
C LEU A 358 -12.49 26.08 -4.31
N ASN A 359 -12.37 27.14 -3.49
CA ASN A 359 -11.09 27.58 -2.94
C ASN A 359 -10.74 26.89 -1.61
N ALA A 360 -11.70 26.19 -0.98
CA ALA A 360 -11.44 25.43 0.23
C ALA A 360 -10.51 24.23 -0.08
N ARG A 361 -9.57 23.97 0.82
CA ARG A 361 -8.57 22.90 0.71
C ARG A 361 -8.35 22.26 2.07
N GLU A 362 -7.88 21.02 2.05
CA GLU A 362 -7.41 20.30 3.25
C GLU A 362 -8.44 20.39 4.39
N LYS A 363 -7.99 20.64 5.63
CA LYS A 363 -8.81 20.75 6.86
C LYS A 363 -9.92 21.82 6.82
N LYS A 364 -9.96 22.68 5.79
CA LYS A 364 -11.06 23.65 5.62
C LYS A 364 -12.30 23.03 4.98
N LEU A 365 -12.19 21.82 4.45
CA LEU A 365 -13.31 21.11 3.84
C LEU A 365 -14.17 20.44 4.92
N PRO A 366 -15.51 20.39 4.73
CA PRO A 366 -16.46 20.00 5.77
C PRO A 366 -16.38 18.53 6.17
N TRP A 367 -15.79 17.66 5.33
CA TRP A 367 -15.62 16.22 5.60
C TRP A 367 -14.37 15.88 6.44
N TYR A 368 -13.58 16.87 6.88
CA TYR A 368 -12.48 16.66 7.85
C TYR A 368 -12.89 16.99 9.30
N GLY A 369 -14.19 17.14 9.59
CA GLY A 369 -14.70 17.46 10.92
C GLY A 369 -14.63 16.28 11.90
N TYR A 370 -14.32 16.57 13.17
CA TYR A 370 -14.08 15.58 14.25
C TYR A 370 -15.29 14.71 14.60
N TYR A 371 -16.51 15.10 14.21
CA TYR A 371 -17.76 14.44 14.59
C TYR A 371 -18.41 13.61 13.49
N ILE A 372 -17.74 13.42 12.35
CA ILE A 372 -18.30 12.70 11.20
C ILE A 372 -17.62 11.33 11.14
N HIS A 373 -18.41 10.26 11.06
CA HIS A 373 -17.84 8.93 10.84
C HIS A 373 -17.03 8.93 9.54
N VAL A 374 -15.78 8.46 9.61
CA VAL A 374 -14.80 8.58 8.50
C VAL A 374 -15.33 7.99 7.18
N GLY A 375 -16.09 6.89 7.24
CA GLY A 375 -16.72 6.30 6.06
C GLY A 375 -17.83 7.15 5.47
N GLU A 376 -18.69 7.73 6.31
CA GLU A 376 -19.79 8.62 5.88
C GLU A 376 -19.27 9.91 5.24
N ALA A 377 -18.18 10.47 5.78
CA ALA A 377 -17.51 11.64 5.22
C ALA A 377 -16.80 11.34 3.88
N ARG A 378 -16.41 10.08 3.65
CA ARG A 378 -15.61 9.67 2.49
C ARG A 378 -16.42 9.64 1.21
N HIS A 379 -17.64 9.14 1.26
CA HIS A 379 -18.46 8.88 0.08
C HIS A 379 -19.76 9.72 0.04
N CYS A 380 -19.82 10.83 0.76
CA CYS A 380 -21.02 11.67 0.76
C CYS A 380 -21.26 12.38 -0.58
N MET A 381 -22.53 12.62 -0.90
CA MET A 381 -22.96 13.26 -2.15
C MET A 381 -22.34 14.64 -2.38
N ALA A 382 -22.22 15.46 -1.34
CA ALA A 382 -21.64 16.80 -1.43
C ALA A 382 -20.16 16.76 -1.85
N ARG A 383 -19.43 15.73 -1.43
CA ARG A 383 -18.01 15.55 -1.78
C ARG A 383 -17.84 15.13 -3.24
N TRP A 384 -18.71 14.26 -3.75
CA TRP A 384 -18.74 13.93 -5.17
C TRP A 384 -19.08 15.13 -6.06
N ASP A 385 -20.06 15.96 -5.66
CA ASP A 385 -20.35 17.22 -6.38
C ASP A 385 -19.17 18.19 -6.34
N PHE A 386 -18.45 18.26 -5.21
CA PHE A 386 -17.23 19.04 -5.11
C PHE A 386 -16.12 18.52 -6.05
N TRP A 387 -15.85 17.22 -6.06
CA TRP A 387 -14.86 16.62 -6.96
C TRP A 387 -15.20 16.87 -8.43
N LYS A 388 -16.45 16.70 -8.82
CA LYS A 388 -16.92 17.03 -10.18
C LYS A 388 -16.57 18.47 -10.56
N ARG A 389 -16.95 19.43 -9.73
CA ARG A 389 -16.69 20.86 -9.96
C ARG A 389 -15.21 21.21 -9.95
N ARG A 390 -14.38 20.51 -9.15
CA ARG A 390 -12.92 20.68 -9.18
C ARG A 390 -12.33 20.15 -10.48
N PHE A 391 -12.77 19.01 -10.99
CA PHE A 391 -12.36 18.54 -12.32
C PHE A 391 -12.78 19.50 -13.43
N GLU A 392 -13.98 20.08 -13.38
CA GLU A 392 -14.42 21.13 -14.30
C GLU A 392 -13.43 22.32 -14.28
N GLN A 393 -13.06 22.79 -13.08
CA GLN A 393 -12.08 23.87 -12.90
C GLN A 393 -10.69 23.50 -13.46
N GLU A 394 -10.17 22.30 -13.17
CA GLU A 394 -8.87 21.88 -13.68
C GLU A 394 -8.89 21.64 -15.20
N SER A 395 -10.04 21.32 -15.79
CA SER A 395 -10.19 21.20 -17.24
C SER A 395 -10.06 22.52 -18.00
N GLU A 396 -10.19 23.65 -17.29
CA GLU A 396 -10.04 25.01 -17.83
C GLU A 396 -8.67 25.62 -17.49
N ASN A 397 -7.88 24.95 -16.63
CA ASN A 397 -6.60 25.44 -16.12
C ASN A 397 -5.51 25.43 -17.20
N GLN A 398 -5.20 26.61 -17.73
CA GLN A 398 -4.28 26.77 -18.87
C GLN A 398 -2.82 26.40 -18.55
N ASP A 399 -2.46 26.31 -17.27
CA ASP A 399 -1.12 25.91 -16.84
C ASP A 399 -0.91 24.39 -16.97
N LEU A 400 -1.98 23.60 -17.01
CA LEU A 400 -1.91 22.14 -17.17
C LEU A 400 -1.69 21.75 -18.64
N PRO A 401 -1.01 20.63 -18.92
CA PRO A 401 -0.96 20.06 -20.27
C PRO A 401 -2.36 19.75 -20.80
N GLU A 402 -2.55 19.88 -22.13
CA GLU A 402 -3.85 19.65 -22.77
C GLU A 402 -4.41 18.25 -22.48
N GLU A 403 -3.55 17.23 -22.53
CA GLU A 403 -3.95 15.85 -22.25
C GLU A 403 -4.55 15.71 -20.84
N VAL A 404 -3.96 16.38 -19.85
CA VAL A 404 -4.46 16.37 -18.46
C VAL A 404 -5.78 17.12 -18.35
N ARG A 405 -5.95 18.23 -19.08
CA ARG A 405 -7.24 18.94 -19.15
C ARG A 405 -8.34 18.08 -19.76
N GLU A 406 -8.04 17.30 -20.80
CA GLU A 406 -8.97 16.34 -21.38
C GLU A 406 -9.32 15.20 -20.41
N LEU A 407 -8.33 14.70 -19.65
CA LEU A 407 -8.57 13.72 -18.57
C LEU A 407 -9.52 14.29 -17.51
N ALA A 408 -9.27 15.51 -17.06
CA ALA A 408 -10.10 16.21 -16.08
C ALA A 408 -11.53 16.43 -16.60
N ARG A 409 -11.68 16.89 -17.85
CA ARG A 409 -13.00 17.07 -18.47
C ARG A 409 -13.79 15.77 -18.55
N GLY A 410 -13.15 14.70 -19.03
CA GLY A 410 -13.77 13.37 -19.07
C GLY A 410 -14.17 12.86 -17.68
N SER A 411 -13.38 13.17 -16.65
CA SER A 411 -13.66 12.80 -15.26
C SER A 411 -14.86 13.54 -14.69
N ALA A 412 -14.99 14.84 -14.99
CA ALA A 412 -16.17 15.61 -14.63
C ALA A 412 -17.45 15.06 -15.29
N GLU A 413 -17.40 14.72 -16.59
CA GLU A 413 -18.54 14.13 -17.29
C GLU A 413 -18.91 12.74 -16.75
N ILE A 414 -17.92 11.92 -16.36
CA ILE A 414 -18.19 10.63 -15.69
C ILE A 414 -18.98 10.85 -14.39
N ILE A 415 -18.51 11.73 -13.52
CA ILE A 415 -19.20 11.99 -12.24
C ILE A 415 -20.58 12.60 -12.51
N LYS A 416 -20.70 13.52 -13.47
CA LYS A 416 -22.00 14.08 -13.88
C LYS A 416 -22.97 12.99 -14.33
N GLY A 417 -22.52 12.04 -15.14
CA GLY A 417 -23.32 10.88 -15.54
C GLY A 417 -23.82 10.07 -14.34
N PHE A 418 -23.01 9.92 -13.28
CA PHE A 418 -23.45 9.25 -12.05
C PHE A 418 -24.62 9.96 -11.35
N PHE A 419 -24.64 11.31 -11.38
CA PHE A 419 -25.76 12.09 -10.83
C PHE A 419 -27.01 12.06 -11.73
N GLU A 420 -26.84 11.96 -13.06
CA GLU A 420 -27.96 11.88 -14.02
C GLU A 420 -28.66 10.50 -14.00
N GLU A 421 -27.99 9.47 -13.48
CA GLU A 421 -28.55 8.12 -13.29
C GLU A 421 -29.40 7.96 -12.02
N LEU A 422 -29.44 8.97 -11.13
CA LEU A 422 -30.31 9.01 -9.94
C LEU A 422 -31.75 9.41 -10.29
#